data_AF-A0A357EJW1-F1
#
_entry.id   AF-A0A357EJW1-F1
#
_cell.length_a   1.000
_cell.length_b   1.000
_cell.length_c   1.000
_cell.angle_alpha   90.00
_cell.angle_beta   90.00
_cell.angle_gamma   90.00
#
_symmetry.space_group_name_H-M   'P 1'
#
loop_
_entity.id
_entity.type
_entity.pdbx_description
1 polymer ?
#
loop_
_entity_poly.entity_id
_entity_poly.type
_entity_poly.pdbx_seq_one_letter_code
_entity_poly.pdbx_strand_id
1 'polypeptide(L)'
;LWRFHMMHHSDLDLDVSSGVRFHPVEIVISTGVKTLSVLVLGVAPLAVVIFEVVLNSTALFNHSNVRMPLALDRVLRWFIVTPDMHR
;
A
#
# COMPACT_ATOMS: atom_id res chain seq x y z
N LEU A 1 -14.80 7.86 3.80
CA LEU A 1 -13.97 7.28 2.72
C LEU A 1 -14.36 5.84 2.37
N TRP A 2 -14.86 5.02 3.32
CA TRP A 2 -15.21 3.61 3.08
C TRP A 2 -15.96 3.32 1.77
N ARG A 3 -17.02 4.08 1.44
CA ARG A 3 -17.79 3.85 0.19
C ARG A 3 -16.95 3.92 -1.08
N PHE A 4 -15.90 4.76 -1.10
CA PHE A 4 -14.93 4.84 -2.20
C PHE A 4 -13.86 3.76 -2.09
N HIS A 5 -13.44 3.45 -0.86
CA HIS A 5 -12.43 2.45 -0.55
C HIS A 5 -12.89 1.00 -0.77
N MET A 6 -14.19 0.71 -0.73
CA MET A 6 -14.71 -0.63 -1.03
C MET A 6 -14.30 -1.13 -2.42
N MET A 7 -13.99 -0.24 -3.37
CA MET A 7 -13.44 -0.60 -4.68
C MET A 7 -12.07 -1.30 -4.59
N HIS A 8 -11.26 -0.95 -3.58
CA HIS A 8 -9.97 -1.59 -3.34
C HIS A 8 -10.13 -3.02 -2.81
N HIS A 9 -11.18 -3.26 -2.00
CA HIS A 9 -11.47 -4.56 -1.40
C HIS A 9 -12.49 -5.40 -2.18
N SER A 10 -12.83 -5.03 -3.42
CA SER A 10 -13.82 -5.76 -4.20
C SER A 10 -13.28 -6.98 -4.93
N ASP A 11 -11.95 -7.10 -5.04
CA ASP A 11 -11.31 -8.20 -5.76
C ASP A 11 -11.48 -9.51 -4.99
N LEU A 12 -11.93 -10.56 -5.67
CA LEU A 12 -12.08 -11.90 -5.09
C LEU A 12 -10.74 -12.62 -4.96
N ASP A 13 -9.81 -12.33 -5.87
CA ASP A 13 -8.44 -12.83 -5.88
C ASP A 13 -7.50 -11.63 -5.89
N LEU A 14 -6.60 -11.56 -4.90
CA LEU A 14 -5.62 -10.47 -4.83
C LEU A 14 -4.47 -10.69 -5.82
N ASP A 15 -4.15 -9.65 -6.56
CA ASP A 15 -2.91 -9.53 -7.32
C ASP A 15 -2.28 -8.14 -7.16
N VAL A 16 -1.13 -7.95 -7.79
CA VAL A 16 -0.36 -6.70 -7.68
C VAL A 16 -1.18 -5.46 -8.10
N SER A 17 -2.16 -5.60 -9.00
CA SER A 17 -3.02 -4.50 -9.44
C SER A 17 -4.02 -4.08 -8.37
N SER A 18 -4.46 -5.01 -7.51
CA SER A 18 -5.31 -4.72 -6.36
C SER A 18 -4.66 -3.68 -5.45
N GLY A 19 -3.34 -3.76 -5.26
CA GLY A 19 -2.54 -2.82 -4.44
C GLY A 19 -2.56 -1.37 -4.92
N VAL A 20 -3.03 -1.09 -6.15
CA VAL A 20 -3.17 0.26 -6.72
C VAL A 20 -4.58 0.55 -7.24
N ARG A 21 -5.54 -0.35 -7.00
CA ARG A 21 -6.93 -0.19 -7.42
C ARG A 21 -7.70 0.63 -6.40
N PHE A 22 -7.78 1.94 -6.61
CA PHE A 22 -8.52 2.86 -5.76
C PHE A 22 -9.48 3.71 -6.58
N HIS A 23 -10.55 4.19 -5.93
CA HIS A 23 -11.45 5.13 -6.55
C HIS A 23 -10.75 6.50 -6.76
N PRO A 24 -10.89 7.17 -7.92
CA PRO A 24 -10.17 8.43 -8.19
C PRO A 24 -10.41 9.53 -7.14
N VAL A 25 -11.63 9.66 -6.63
CA VAL A 25 -11.96 10.62 -5.56
C VAL A 25 -11.19 10.33 -4.27
N GLU A 26 -10.97 9.06 -3.93
CA GLU A 26 -10.16 8.71 -2.76
C GLU A 26 -8.70 9.11 -2.98
N ILE A 27 -8.13 8.85 -4.15
CA ILE A 27 -6.75 9.24 -4.47
C ILE A 27 -6.58 10.76 -4.39
N VAL A 28 -7.50 11.54 -4.94
CA VAL A 28 -7.44 13.01 -4.88
C VAL A 28 -7.49 13.51 -3.44
N ILE A 29 -8.43 13.02 -2.63
CA ILE A 29 -8.56 13.42 -1.22
C ILE A 29 -7.32 13.01 -0.41
N SER A 30 -6.90 11.75 -0.51
CA SER A 30 -5.75 11.21 0.21
C SER A 30 -4.45 11.92 -0.18
N THR A 31 -4.23 12.18 -1.46
CA THR A 31 -3.06 12.92 -1.94
C THR A 31 -3.10 14.38 -1.48
N GLY A 32 -4.26 15.02 -1.50
CA GLY A 32 -4.44 16.39 -0.99
C GLY A 32 -4.09 16.49 0.50
N VAL A 33 -4.63 15.60 1.33
CA VAL A 33 -4.34 15.56 2.78
C VAL A 33 -2.86 15.27 3.04
N LYS A 34 -2.28 14.28 2.36
CA LYS A 34 -0.85 13.94 2.49
C LYS A 34 0.05 15.11 2.10
N THR A 35 -0.23 15.75 0.96
CA THR A 35 0.55 16.90 0.47
C THR A 35 0.45 18.09 1.42
N LEU A 36 -0.76 18.42 1.89
CA LEU A 36 -0.96 19.49 2.87
C LEU A 36 -0.17 19.20 4.16
N SER A 37 -0.19 17.96 4.64
CA SER A 37 0.56 17.55 5.83
C SER A 37 2.07 17.71 5.64
N VAL A 38 2.60 17.28 4.49
CA VAL A 38 4.01 17.46 4.11
C VAL A 38 4.40 18.94 4.12
N LEU A 39 3.57 19.81 3.53
CA LEU A 39 3.81 21.25 3.47
C LEU A 39 3.77 21.91 4.86
N VAL A 40 2.77 21.58 5.68
CA VAL A 40 2.60 22.14 7.02
C VAL A 40 3.74 21.72 7.95
N LEU A 41 4.19 20.48 7.86
CA LEU A 41 5.27 19.94 8.69
C LEU A 41 6.68 20.28 8.15
N GLY A 42 6.78 20.83 6.93
CA GLY A 42 8.05 21.15 6.30
C GLY A 42 8.92 19.92 6.03
N VAL A 43 8.32 18.79 5.67
CA VAL A 43 9.04 17.52 5.47
C VAL A 43 10.00 17.65 4.28
N ALA A 44 11.25 17.20 4.46
CA ALA A 44 12.27 17.24 3.42
C ALA A 44 11.81 16.45 2.17
N PRO A 45 11.98 16.97 0.94
CA PRO A 45 11.54 16.30 -0.29
C PRO A 45 12.08 14.87 -0.44
N LEU A 46 13.34 14.64 -0.07
CA LEU A 46 13.96 13.32 -0.12
C LEU A 46 13.25 12.32 0.81
N ALA A 47 12.84 12.74 2.01
CA ALA A 47 12.11 11.88 2.94
C ALA A 47 10.74 11.48 2.37
N VAL A 48 10.04 12.42 1.69
CA VAL A 48 8.78 12.13 0.99
C VAL A 48 9.01 11.10 -0.11
N VAL A 49 10.04 11.26 -0.94
CA VAL A 49 10.36 10.30 -2.01
C VAL A 49 10.67 8.91 -1.45
N ILE A 50 11.50 8.81 -0.40
CA ILE A 50 11.81 7.54 0.25
C ILE A 50 10.54 6.89 0.80
N PHE A 51 9.70 7.68 1.48
CA PHE A 51 8.43 7.20 2.00
C PHE A 51 7.52 6.65 0.90
N GLU A 52 7.33 7.38 -0.21
CA GLU A 52 6.49 6.92 -1.31
C GLU A 52 7.02 5.63 -1.93
N VAL A 53 8.34 5.52 -2.14
CA VAL A 53 8.95 4.31 -2.69
C VAL A 53 8.72 3.11 -1.76
N VAL A 54 8.96 3.28 -0.46
CA VAL A 54 8.77 2.19 0.52
C VAL A 54 7.29 1.81 0.65
N LEU A 55 6.39 2.80 0.76
CA LEU A 55 4.95 2.59 0.87
C LEU A 55 4.41 1.84 -0.34
N ASN A 56 4.71 2.30 -1.55
CA ASN A 56 4.20 1.65 -2.76
C ASN A 56 4.84 0.28 -2.97
N SER A 57 6.13 0.11 -2.73
CA SER A 57 6.80 -1.20 -2.86
C SER A 57 6.20 -2.23 -1.91
N THR A 58 5.95 -1.84 -0.66
CA THR A 58 5.32 -2.72 0.33
C THR A 58 3.85 -3.00 -0.01
N ALA A 59 3.08 -2.00 -0.45
CA ALA A 59 1.70 -2.22 -0.89
C ALA A 59 1.62 -3.22 -2.08
N LEU A 60 2.47 -3.06 -3.09
CA LEU A 60 2.54 -3.97 -4.24
C LEU A 60 2.99 -5.38 -3.83
N PHE A 61 3.96 -5.49 -2.92
CA PHE A 61 4.42 -6.78 -2.41
C PHE A 61 3.32 -7.51 -1.64
N ASN A 62 2.66 -6.84 -0.70
CA ASN A 62 1.66 -7.46 0.17
C ASN A 62 0.41 -7.91 -0.60
N HIS A 63 0.04 -7.20 -1.66
CA HIS A 63 -1.09 -7.60 -2.53
C HIS A 63 -0.69 -8.58 -3.64
N SER A 64 0.59 -8.93 -3.78
CA SER A 64 1.02 -9.80 -4.87
C SER A 64 0.46 -11.22 -4.74
N ASN A 65 0.22 -11.86 -5.89
CA ASN A 65 -0.14 -13.27 -5.98
C ASN A 65 1.10 -14.20 -5.96
N VAL A 66 2.25 -13.70 -5.51
CA VAL A 66 3.49 -14.47 -5.42
C VAL A 66 3.34 -15.53 -4.35
N ARG A 67 3.61 -16.78 -4.72
CA ARG A 67 3.63 -17.91 -3.79
C ARG A 67 4.97 -17.94 -3.07
N MET A 68 4.97 -17.68 -1.76
CA MET A 68 6.17 -17.79 -0.94
C MET A 68 6.32 -19.16 -0.29
N PRO A 69 7.55 -19.68 -0.14
CA PRO A 69 7.81 -20.83 0.71
C PRO A 69 7.45 -20.51 2.18
N LEU A 70 6.68 -21.39 2.82
CA LEU A 70 6.20 -21.18 4.20
C LEU A 70 7.33 -20.94 5.22
N ALA A 71 8.50 -21.53 5.00
CA ALA A 71 9.67 -21.33 5.87
C ALA A 71 10.20 -19.89 5.78
N LEU A 72 10.24 -19.33 4.56
CA LEU A 72 10.66 -17.94 4.33
C LEU A 72 9.64 -16.98 4.91
N ASP A 73 8.37 -17.21 4.61
CA ASP A 73 7.28 -16.39 5.10
C ASP A 73 7.22 -16.38 6.65
N ARG A 74 7.47 -17.51 7.33
CA ARG A 74 7.53 -17.57 8.81
C ARG A 74 8.56 -16.62 9.42
N VAL A 75 9.67 -16.36 8.73
CA VAL A 75 10.71 -15.44 9.20
C VAL A 75 10.38 -14.00 8.77
N LEU A 76 10.03 -13.80 7.50
CA LEU A 76 9.76 -12.45 6.96
C LEU A 76 8.57 -11.76 7.61
N ARG A 77 7.53 -12.52 7.98
CA ARG A 77 6.31 -11.98 8.62
C ARG A 77 6.54 -11.24 9.94
N TRP A 78 7.71 -11.40 10.56
CA TRP A 78 8.09 -10.65 11.76
C TRP A 78 8.53 -9.20 11.46
N PHE A 79 8.94 -8.93 10.22
CA PHE A 79 9.52 -7.64 9.84
C PHE A 79 8.63 -6.87 8.87
N ILE A 80 7.95 -7.57 7.96
CA ILE A 80 7.07 -6.99 6.95
C ILE A 80 5.78 -7.78 6.86
N VAL A 81 4.71 -7.14 6.39
CA VAL A 81 3.49 -7.86 5.97
C VAL A 81 3.85 -8.64 4.71
N THR A 82 3.46 -9.91 4.64
CA THR A 82 3.71 -10.77 3.48
C THR A 82 2.43 -10.99 2.68
N PRO A 83 2.52 -11.39 1.40
CA PRO A 83 1.38 -11.87 0.62
C PRO A 83 0.46 -12.83 1.37
N ASP A 84 1.03 -13.82 2.07
CA ASP A 84 0.25 -14.83 2.78
C ASP A 84 -0.34 -14.33 4.11
N MET A 85 0.16 -13.22 4.67
CA MET A 85 -0.47 -12.54 5.81
C MET A 85 -1.60 -11.58 5.39
N HIS A 86 -1.50 -11.03 4.19
CA HIS A 86 -2.37 -9.94 3.73
C HIS A 86 -3.64 -10.41 3.03
N ARG A 87 -3.60 -11.59 2.38
CA ARG A 87 -4.81 -12.27 1.86
C ARG A 87 -5.76 -12.64 2.98
#